data_AF-A0A6N9RIP4-F1
#
_entry.id   AF-A0A6N9RIP4-F1
#
_cell.length_a   1.000
_cell.length_b   1.000
_cell.length_c   1.000
_cell.angle_alpha   90.00
_cell.angle_beta   90.00
_cell.angle_gamma   90.00
#
_symmetry.space_group_name_H-M   'P 1'
#
loop_
_entity.id
_entity.type
_entity.pdbx_description
1 polymer ?
#
loop_
_entity_poly.entity_id
_entity_poly.type
_entity_poly.pdbx_seq_one_letter_code
_entity_poly.pdbx_strand_id
1 'polypeptide(L)' 'MEQEQPEPIEEYVPGVANGRHYMARLSHLPDGPWRIDVIHVDSLAPLHGSESTWATREEAAHAADKQVAALAC' A
#
# COMPACT_ATOMS: atom_id res chain seq x y z
N MET A 1 9.82 7.54 -30.27
CA MET A 1 10.52 7.49 -28.97
C MET A 1 9.55 6.82 -28.04
N GLU A 2 9.79 5.53 -27.76
CA GLU A 2 9.06 4.82 -26.71
C GLU A 2 9.42 5.54 -25.41
N GLN A 3 8.48 6.32 -24.88
CA GLN A 3 8.64 6.90 -23.55
C GLN A 3 8.57 5.69 -22.62
N GLU A 4 9.73 5.17 -22.23
CA GLU A 4 9.89 4.26 -21.11
C GLU A 4 9.22 4.95 -19.91
N GLN A 5 7.95 4.63 -19.67
CA GLN A 5 7.24 5.10 -18.50
C GLN A 5 8.05 4.54 -17.33
N PRO A 6 8.56 5.42 -16.46
CA PRO A 6 9.48 4.98 -15.43
C PRO A 6 8.75 3.96 -14.53
N GLU A 7 9.41 2.84 -14.22
CA GLU A 7 8.76 1.71 -13.57
C GLU A 7 8.18 2.14 -12.20
N PRO A 8 6.93 1.72 -11.87
CA PRO A 8 6.37 2.01 -10.56
C PRO A 8 7.22 1.35 -9.48
N ILE A 9 7.53 2.11 -8.42
CA ILE A 9 8.16 1.56 -7.22
C ILE A 9 7.07 0.84 -6.45
N GLU A 10 7.25 -0.47 -6.24
CA GLU A 10 6.37 -1.30 -5.42
C GLU A 10 7.11 -1.80 -4.18
N GLU A 11 6.59 -1.49 -3.00
CA GLU A 11 7.09 -2.00 -1.72
C GLU A 11 5.97 -2.71 -0.94
N TYR A 12 6.31 -3.79 -0.24
CA TYR A 12 5.36 -4.58 0.52
C TYR A 12 5.69 -4.54 2.01
N VAL A 13 4.74 -4.08 2.82
CA VAL A 13 4.85 -4.03 4.29
C VAL A 13 3.96 -5.12 4.88
N PRO A 14 4.51 -6.16 5.51
CA PRO A 14 3.72 -7.20 6.16
C PRO A 14 3.14 -6.70 7.48
N GLY A 15 1.92 -7.14 7.81
CA GLY A 15 1.27 -6.85 9.08
C GLY A 15 0.31 -7.96 9.51
N VAL A 16 -0.08 -7.95 10.79
CA VAL A 16 -1.04 -8.90 11.36
C VAL A 16 -2.13 -8.13 12.10
N ALA A 17 -3.38 -8.40 11.77
CA ALA A 17 -4.56 -7.81 12.42
C ALA A 17 -5.61 -8.90 12.65
N ASN A 18 -6.23 -8.96 13.83
CA ASN A 18 -7.25 -9.97 14.15
C ASN A 18 -6.85 -11.44 13.86
N GLY A 19 -5.55 -11.78 14.04
CA GLY A 19 -5.01 -13.12 13.74
C GLY A 19 -4.89 -13.44 12.26
N ARG A 20 -5.11 -12.46 11.38
CA ARG A 20 -4.99 -12.57 9.92
C ARG A 20 -3.77 -11.82 9.43
N HIS A 21 -3.14 -12.36 8.39
CA HIS A 21 -1.97 -11.75 7.77
C HIS A 21 -2.41 -10.80 6.65
N TYR A 22 -1.88 -9.58 6.69
CA TYR A 22 -2.10 -8.55 5.69
C TYR A 22 -0.76 -8.10 5.12
N MET A 23 -0.81 -7.53 3.94
CA MET A 23 0.32 -6.96 3.24
C MET A 23 -0.15 -5.63 2.67
N ALA A 24 0.44 -4.53 3.12
CA ALA A 24 0.21 -3.24 2.51
C ALA A 24 1.17 -3.09 1.32
N ARG A 25 0.62 -2.96 0.11
CA ARG A 25 1.39 -2.61 -1.08
C ARG A 25 1.45 -1.09 -1.19
N LEU A 26 2.64 -0.55 -1.03
CA LEU A 26 2.98 0.83 -1.34
C LEU A 26 3.35 0.90 -2.82
N SER A 27 2.63 1.70 -3.60
CA SER A 27 2.96 1.94 -5.01
C SER A 27 3.20 3.41 -5.27
N HIS A 28 4.25 3.73 -6.02
CA HIS A 28 4.59 5.10 -6.40
C HIS A 28 4.94 5.16 -7.89
N LEU A 29 4.21 6.00 -8.62
CA LEU A 29 4.58 6.34 -9.99
C LEU A 29 5.60 7.49 -9.96
N PRO A 30 6.57 7.56 -10.89
CA PRO A 30 7.76 8.43 -10.72
C PRO A 30 7.54 9.95 -10.80
N ASP A 31 6.30 10.41 -10.89
CA ASP A 31 5.88 11.80 -10.70
C ASP A 31 4.49 11.89 -10.02
N GLY A 32 4.03 10.76 -9.46
CA GLY A 32 2.70 10.59 -8.86
C GLY A 32 2.78 10.45 -7.35
N PRO A 33 1.65 10.57 -6.63
CA PRO A 33 1.67 10.37 -5.20
C PRO A 33 1.83 8.89 -4.85
N TRP A 34 2.26 8.61 -3.62
CA TRP A 34 2.24 7.27 -3.06
C TRP A 34 0.80 6.80 -2.86
N ARG A 35 0.54 5.53 -3.18
CA ARG A 35 -0.73 4.84 -2.93
C ARG A 35 -0.50 3.64 -2.04
N ILE A 36 -1.52 3.27 -1.27
CA ILE A 36 -1.51 2.13 -0.37
C ILE A 36 -2.70 1.25 -0.72
N ASP A 37 -2.40 0.01 -1.08
CA ASP A 37 -3.39 -1.04 -1.23
C ASP A 37 -3.18 -2.06 -0.11
N VAL A 38 -4.15 -2.20 0.80
CA VAL A 38 -4.08 -3.23 1.84
C VAL A 38 -4.60 -4.55 1.28
N ILE A 39 -3.72 -5.51 1.10
CA ILE A 39 -4.00 -6.85 0.57
C ILE A 39 -4.09 -7.82 1.74
N HIS A 40 -5.17 -8.58 1.83
CA HIS A 40 -5.20 -9.73 2.74
C HIS A 40 -4.45 -10.89 2.08
N VAL A 41 -3.48 -11.46 2.79
CA VAL A 41 -2.54 -12.44 2.21
C VAL A 41 -3.28 -13.69 1.69
N ASP A 42 -4.39 -14.08 2.32
CA ASP A 42 -5.22 -15.18 1.83
C ASP A 42 -6.21 -14.78 0.72
N SER A 43 -6.47 -13.48 0.53
CA SER A 43 -7.48 -13.00 -0.44
C SER A 43 -6.89 -12.58 -1.80
N LEU A 44 -5.58 -12.30 -1.89
CA LEU A 44 -4.84 -11.72 -3.04
C LEU A 44 -5.38 -10.41 -3.62
N ALA A 45 -6.65 -10.07 -3.45
CA ALA A 45 -7.25 -8.79 -3.82
C ALA A 45 -7.09 -7.76 -2.71
N PRO A 46 -6.83 -6.47 -3.04
CA PRO A 46 -6.88 -5.38 -2.07
C PRO A 46 -8.24 -5.35 -1.39
N LEU A 47 -8.26 -5.41 -0.06
CA LEU A 47 -9.50 -5.28 0.71
C LEU A 47 -10.04 -3.85 0.66
N HIS A 48 -9.15 -2.87 0.56
CA HIS A 48 -9.49 -1.46 0.45
C HIS A 48 -8.45 -0.78 -0.44
N GLY A 49 -8.84 -0.40 -1.66
CA GLY A 49 -8.13 0.64 -2.40
C GLY A 49 -8.46 1.96 -1.73
N SER A 50 -7.53 2.52 -0.96
CA SER A 50 -7.73 3.86 -0.44
C SER A 50 -7.55 4.83 -1.60
N GLU A 51 -8.57 5.62 -1.94
CA GLU A 51 -8.44 6.78 -2.83
C GLU A 51 -7.49 7.85 -2.25
N SER A 52 -6.97 7.63 -1.02
CA SER A 52 -6.00 8.50 -0.38
C SER A 52 -4.63 8.35 -1.01
N THR A 53 -3.94 9.47 -1.10
CA THR A 53 -2.63 9.59 -1.73
C THR A 53 -1.68 10.34 -0.80
N TRP A 54 -0.43 9.88 -0.67
CA TRP A 54 0.56 10.47 0.23
C TRP A 54 1.71 11.14 -0.54
N ALA A 55 2.23 12.23 0.01
CA ALA A 55 3.30 13.00 -0.61
C ALA A 55 4.67 12.34 -0.42
N THR A 56 4.88 11.62 0.68
CA THR A 56 6.15 10.97 1.01
C THR A 56 5.98 9.48 1.34
N ARG A 57 7.06 8.72 1.15
CA ARG A 57 7.14 7.29 1.49
C ARG A 57 6.89 7.04 2.97
N GLU A 58 7.47 7.86 3.84
CA GLU A 58 7.38 7.70 5.30
C GLU A 58 5.94 7.91 5.80
N GLU A 59 5.25 8.91 5.26
CA GLU A 59 3.82 9.13 5.54
C GLU A 59 2.97 7.97 5.02
N ALA A 60 3.28 7.45 3.83
CA ALA A 60 2.58 6.32 3.25
C ALA A 60 2.79 5.04 4.11
N ALA A 61 4.02 4.73 4.50
CA ALA A 61 4.31 3.60 5.37
C ALA A 61 3.61 3.72 6.74
N HIS A 62 3.65 4.91 7.36
CA HIS A 62 2.98 5.13 8.63
C HIS A 62 1.44 5.04 8.51
N ALA A 63 0.88 5.50 7.39
CA ALA A 63 -0.54 5.36 7.12
C ALA A 63 -0.93 3.90 6.84
N ALA A 64 -0.07 3.13 6.18
CA ALA A 64 -0.28 1.70 5.95
C ALA A 64 -0.36 0.94 7.27
N ASP A 65 0.57 1.18 8.19
CA ASP A 65 0.55 0.59 9.54
C ASP A 65 -0.74 0.91 10.28
N LYS A 66 -1.20 2.18 10.23
CA LYS A 66 -2.46 2.61 10.83
C LYS A 66 -3.68 1.92 10.20
N GLN A 67 -3.71 1.79 8.88
CA GLN A 67 -4.81 1.13 8.18
C GLN A 67 -4.87 -0.36 8.52
N VAL A 68 -3.72 -1.04 8.54
CA VAL A 68 -3.64 -2.46 8.94
C VAL A 68 -4.08 -2.61 10.41
N ALA A 69 -3.62 -1.75 11.31
CA ALA A 69 -4.03 -1.76 12.71
C ALA A 69 -5.54 -1.50 12.89
N ALA A 70 -6.14 -0.63 12.08
CA ALA A 70 -7.57 -0.35 12.11
C ALA A 70 -8.44 -1.55 11.69
N LEU A 71 -7.91 -2.48 10.87
CA LEU A 71 -8.60 -3.73 10.53
C LEU A 71 -8.64 -4.74 11.69
N ALA A 72 -7.90 -4.48 12.79
CA ALA A 72 -7.88 -5.30 13.99
C ALA A 72 -9.01 -4.98 15.00
N CYS A 73 -9.87 -3.99 14.73
CA CYS A 73 -11.05 -3.66 15.54
C CYS A 73 -12.32 -4.25 14.94
#